data_AF-A0A8T4CEC6-F1
#
_entry.id   AF-A0A8T4CEC6-F1
#
_cell.length_a   1.000
_cell.length_b   1.000
_cell.length_c   1.000
_cell.angle_alpha   90.00
_cell.angle_beta   90.00
_cell.angle_gamma   90.00
#
_symmetry.space_group_name_H-M   'P 1'
#
loop_
_entity.id
_entity.type
_entity.pdbx_description
1 polymer ?
#
loop_
_entity_poly.entity_id
_entity_poly.type
_entity_poly.pdbx_seq_one_letter_code
_entity_poly.pdbx_strand_id
1 'polypeptide(L)'
;MPKLPADLLQKRLRTELDMCRKELPRYGFDVSDPAFCCFPVTIRVTMRGVPGPVLKEGGVTSSSTHRFTMKITDEYPYHKPIVIWETPIFHPNIMTPEDGGFVCTKLLDEWSFNANLLQFIQGLETLLSNPNSDNAYISDSCVKAAKYFSKRPWRPPAIIREKSVLKKPRVVSSHHPGHQK
;
A
#
# COMPACT_ATOMS: atom_id res chain seq x y z
N MET A 1 16.78 -21.40 5.08
CA MET A 1 16.51 -20.37 4.05
C MET A 1 17.42 -19.18 4.32
N PRO A 2 17.85 -18.42 3.28
CA PRO A 2 18.71 -17.27 3.49
C PRO A 2 18.02 -16.21 4.36
N LYS A 3 18.77 -15.59 5.26
CA LYS A 3 18.31 -14.50 6.15
C LYS A 3 19.36 -13.41 6.19
N LEU A 4 18.92 -12.17 6.30
CA LEU A 4 19.82 -11.06 6.59
C LEU A 4 20.25 -11.10 8.05
N PRO A 5 21.47 -10.61 8.37
CA PRO A 5 21.81 -10.23 9.73
C PRO A 5 20.74 -9.31 10.34
N ALA A 6 20.40 -9.54 11.61
CA ALA A 6 19.26 -8.89 12.27
C ALA A 6 19.37 -7.36 12.28
N ASP A 7 20.58 -6.83 12.48
CA ASP A 7 20.89 -5.40 12.45
C ASP A 7 20.64 -4.77 11.06
N LEU A 8 21.04 -5.48 9.99
CA LEU A 8 20.80 -5.06 8.61
C LEU A 8 19.31 -5.09 8.27
N LEU A 9 18.59 -6.14 8.70
CA LEU A 9 17.15 -6.24 8.51
C LEU A 9 16.40 -5.11 9.23
N GLN A 10 16.73 -4.85 10.50
CA GLN A 10 16.16 -3.75 11.27
C GLN A 10 16.41 -2.40 10.60
N LYS A 11 17.66 -2.13 10.21
CA LYS A 11 18.04 -0.87 9.53
C LYS A 11 17.27 -0.70 8.22
N ARG A 12 17.14 -1.77 7.43
CA ARG A 12 16.38 -1.78 6.18
C ARG A 12 14.91 -1.45 6.42
N LEU A 13 14.22 -2.15 7.33
CA LEU A 13 12.81 -1.94 7.60
C LEU A 13 12.50 -0.53 8.15
N ARG A 14 13.36 0.01 9.02
CA ARG A 14 13.24 1.41 9.48
C ARG A 14 13.34 2.38 8.32
N THR A 15 14.36 2.22 7.48
CA THR A 15 14.59 3.08 6.31
C THR A 15 13.41 3.01 5.34
N GLU A 16 12.92 1.81 5.03
CA GLU A 16 11.78 1.63 4.13
C GLU A 16 10.47 2.19 4.68
N LEU A 17 10.20 2.00 5.97
CA LEU A 17 9.01 2.56 6.61
C LEU A 17 9.06 4.10 6.64
N ASP A 18 10.22 4.70 6.87
CA ASP A 18 10.39 6.15 6.82
C ASP A 18 10.18 6.68 5.40
N MET A 19 10.65 5.96 4.37
CA MET A 19 10.31 6.26 2.97
C MET A 19 8.81 6.19 2.73
N CYS A 20 8.12 5.15 3.21
CA CYS A 20 6.67 5.04 3.08
C CYS A 20 5.95 6.23 3.73
N ARG A 21 6.31 6.62 4.95
CA ARG A 21 5.70 7.77 5.65
C ARG A 21 5.91 9.08 4.91
N LYS A 22 7.09 9.28 4.31
CA LYS A 22 7.43 10.49 3.55
C LYS A 22 6.69 10.56 2.22
N GLU A 23 6.69 9.47 1.45
CA GLU A 23 6.17 9.44 0.08
C GLU A 23 4.65 9.17 0.03
N LEU A 24 4.07 8.60 1.10
CA LEU A 24 2.63 8.34 1.23
C LEU A 24 2.03 9.12 2.42
N PRO A 25 2.04 10.47 2.39
CA PRO A 25 1.66 11.30 3.54
C PRO A 25 0.19 11.19 3.95
N ARG A 26 -0.66 10.62 3.08
CA ARG A 26 -2.08 10.38 3.38
C ARG A 26 -2.31 9.07 4.11
N TYR A 27 -1.27 8.22 4.26
CA TYR A 27 -1.44 6.84 4.72
C TYR A 27 -1.08 6.75 6.20
N GLY A 28 -1.81 5.89 6.90
CA GLY A 28 -1.50 5.53 8.29
C GLY A 28 -0.65 4.27 8.34
N PHE A 29 0.37 4.25 9.19
CA PHE A 29 1.22 3.09 9.44
C PHE A 29 1.26 2.78 10.93
N ASP A 30 0.61 1.71 11.33
CA ASP A 30 0.64 1.17 12.69
C ASP A 30 1.50 -0.10 12.71
N VAL A 31 2.52 -0.13 13.58
CA VAL A 31 3.57 -1.16 13.59
C VAL A 31 3.56 -1.86 14.92
N SER A 32 3.38 -3.19 14.92
CA SER A 32 3.30 -3.98 16.15
C SER A 32 4.58 -3.95 16.98
N ASP A 33 5.74 -3.84 16.31
CA ASP A 33 7.06 -3.68 16.93
C ASP A 33 7.89 -2.64 16.16
N PRO A 34 7.85 -1.35 16.57
CA PRO A 34 8.61 -0.28 15.92
C PRO A 34 10.14 -0.43 16.02
N ALA A 35 10.63 -1.27 16.95
CA ALA A 35 12.05 -1.55 17.07
C ALA A 35 12.51 -2.61 16.05
N PHE A 36 11.57 -3.38 15.47
CA PHE A 36 11.83 -4.53 14.60
C PHE A 36 12.75 -5.58 15.25
N CYS A 37 12.62 -5.77 16.56
CA CYS A 37 13.40 -6.72 17.33
C CYS A 37 12.83 -8.15 17.31
N CYS A 38 11.52 -8.30 17.06
CA CYS A 38 10.82 -9.58 17.09
C CYS A 38 10.01 -9.81 15.81
N PHE A 39 10.25 -10.94 15.13
CA PHE A 39 9.52 -11.34 13.93
C PHE A 39 8.54 -12.48 14.24
N PRO A 40 7.36 -12.52 13.58
CA PRO A 40 6.92 -11.62 12.52
C PRO A 40 6.45 -10.26 13.03
N VAL A 41 6.78 -9.19 12.30
CA VAL A 41 6.26 -7.84 12.54
C VAL A 41 5.02 -7.61 11.67
N THR A 42 3.97 -7.07 12.26
CA THR A 42 2.77 -6.64 11.55
C THR A 42 2.81 -5.13 11.35
N ILE A 43 2.68 -4.71 10.09
CA ILE A 43 2.44 -3.31 9.71
C ILE A 43 1.01 -3.21 9.18
N ARG A 44 0.14 -2.57 9.94
CA ARG A 44 -1.22 -2.25 9.51
C ARG A 44 -1.20 -0.92 8.76
N VAL A 45 -1.57 -0.96 7.49
CA VAL A 45 -1.57 0.20 6.60
C VAL A 45 -3.00 0.67 6.38
N THR A 46 -3.24 1.96 6.61
CA THR A 46 -4.49 2.65 6.24
C THR A 46 -4.25 3.47 4.98
N MET A 47 -4.71 2.97 3.84
CA MET A 47 -4.65 3.63 2.53
C MET A 47 -5.81 4.62 2.40
N ARG A 48 -5.52 5.89 2.07
CA ARG A 48 -6.54 6.95 1.93
C ARG A 48 -6.44 7.68 0.60
N GLY A 49 -7.60 8.02 0.05
CA GLY A 49 -7.72 8.76 -1.20
C GLY A 49 -7.48 7.91 -2.45
N VAL A 50 -7.62 6.58 -2.35
CA VAL A 50 -7.53 5.64 -3.47
C VAL A 50 -8.89 4.97 -3.65
N PRO A 51 -9.58 5.18 -4.79
CA PRO A 51 -10.91 4.63 -5.02
C PRO A 51 -10.85 3.12 -5.30
N GLY A 52 -11.42 2.32 -4.39
CA GLY A 52 -11.59 0.88 -4.55
C GLY A 52 -13.07 0.47 -4.68
N PRO A 53 -13.39 -0.54 -5.52
CA PRO A 53 -14.77 -1.00 -5.69
C PRO A 53 -15.30 -1.70 -4.44
N VAL A 54 -16.53 -1.37 -4.06
CA VAL A 54 -17.26 -2.04 -2.96
C VAL A 54 -18.69 -2.35 -3.39
N LEU A 55 -19.19 -3.52 -3.02
CA LEU A 55 -20.57 -3.92 -3.30
C LEU A 55 -21.46 -3.49 -2.13
N LYS A 56 -22.49 -2.69 -2.41
CA LYS A 56 -23.51 -2.25 -1.43
C LYS A 56 -24.90 -2.61 -1.95
N GLU A 57 -25.91 -2.43 -1.09
CA GLU A 57 -27.32 -2.43 -1.53
C GLU A 57 -27.50 -1.37 -2.63
N GLY A 58 -27.96 -1.81 -3.81
CA GLY A 58 -28.09 -0.96 -5.00
C GLY A 58 -26.94 -1.06 -6.03
N GLY A 59 -25.84 -1.75 -5.72
CA GLY A 59 -24.80 -2.09 -6.70
C GLY A 59 -23.37 -1.75 -6.27
N VAL A 60 -22.47 -1.69 -7.27
CA VAL A 60 -21.05 -1.40 -7.05
C VAL A 60 -20.85 0.11 -6.91
N THR A 61 -20.21 0.51 -5.83
CA THR A 61 -19.82 1.89 -5.52
C THR A 61 -18.31 1.95 -5.22
N SER A 62 -17.79 3.09 -4.79
CA SER A 62 -16.39 3.25 -4.40
C SER A 62 -16.24 3.53 -2.89
N SER A 63 -15.25 2.92 -2.24
CA SER A 63 -14.64 3.44 -1.01
C SER A 63 -13.33 4.14 -1.37
N SER A 64 -12.93 5.14 -0.59
CA SER A 64 -11.63 5.83 -0.75
C SER A 64 -10.66 5.57 0.41
N THR A 65 -11.09 4.80 1.41
CA THR A 65 -10.28 4.41 2.56
C THR A 65 -10.31 2.91 2.70
N HIS A 66 -9.12 2.32 2.80
CA HIS A 66 -8.91 0.89 2.86
C HIS A 66 -7.86 0.55 3.90
N ARG A 67 -7.94 -0.65 4.45
CA ARG A 67 -6.97 -1.13 5.42
C ARG A 67 -6.54 -2.55 5.08
N PHE A 68 -5.26 -2.80 5.27
CA PHE A 68 -4.67 -4.12 5.14
C PHE A 68 -3.50 -4.24 6.11
N THR A 69 -3.16 -5.47 6.47
CA THR A 69 -1.99 -5.81 7.25
C THR A 69 -0.94 -6.43 6.34
N MET A 70 0.30 -5.97 6.47
CA MET A 70 1.50 -6.63 5.95
C MET A 70 2.21 -7.35 7.09
N LYS A 71 2.34 -8.67 6.98
CA LYS A 71 3.15 -9.50 7.88
C LYS A 71 4.54 -9.67 7.28
N ILE A 72 5.54 -9.18 8.01
CA ILE A 72 6.96 -9.23 7.64
C ILE A 72 7.63 -10.29 8.51
N THR A 73 8.30 -11.26 7.88
CA THR A 73 9.07 -12.31 8.57
C THR A 73 10.56 -11.95 8.62
N ASP A 74 11.33 -12.74 9.37
CA ASP A 74 12.80 -12.61 9.44
C ASP A 74 13.51 -13.08 8.16
N GLU A 75 12.75 -13.55 7.16
CA GLU A 75 13.23 -13.88 5.82
C GLU A 75 13.10 -12.69 4.84
N TYR A 76 12.55 -11.56 5.27
CA TYR A 76 12.59 -10.34 4.47
C TYR A 76 14.05 -9.92 4.22
N PRO A 77 14.40 -9.45 3.02
CA PRO A 77 13.59 -9.22 1.82
C PRO A 77 13.63 -10.39 0.81
N TYR A 78 14.15 -11.57 1.18
CA TYR A 78 14.13 -12.73 0.28
C TYR A 78 12.70 -13.16 -0.03
N HIS A 79 11.81 -13.04 0.96
CA HIS A 79 10.37 -13.14 0.78
C HIS A 79 9.69 -11.78 0.97
N LYS A 80 8.70 -11.52 0.11
CA LYS A 80 7.83 -10.34 0.22
C LYS A 80 6.91 -10.42 1.43
N PRO A 81 6.34 -9.29 1.88
CA PRO A 81 5.33 -9.30 2.93
C PRO A 81 4.10 -10.12 2.54
N ILE A 82 3.49 -10.80 3.53
CA ILE A 82 2.18 -11.44 3.37
C ILE A 82 1.11 -10.36 3.62
N VAL A 83 0.15 -10.22 2.71
CA VAL A 83 -0.88 -9.18 2.78
C VAL A 83 -2.24 -9.77 3.08
N ILE A 84 -2.92 -9.20 4.07
CA ILE A 84 -4.31 -9.52 4.43
C ILE A 84 -5.12 -8.23 4.40
N TRP A 85 -6.14 -8.18 3.54
CA TRP A 85 -7.09 -7.09 3.41
C TRP A 85 -8.12 -7.12 4.53
N GLU A 86 -8.46 -5.95 5.10
CA GLU A 86 -9.26 -5.84 6.33
C GLU A 86 -10.52 -4.98 6.19
N THR A 87 -10.79 -4.46 4.99
CA THR A 87 -11.95 -3.58 4.75
C THR A 87 -12.84 -4.15 3.65
N PRO A 88 -14.15 -3.83 3.64
CA PRO A 88 -15.04 -4.27 2.58
C PRO A 88 -14.48 -3.93 1.20
N ILE A 89 -14.57 -4.90 0.29
CA ILE A 89 -14.01 -4.82 -1.05
C ILE A 89 -14.81 -5.72 -1.98
N PHE A 90 -14.95 -5.31 -3.23
CA PHE A 90 -15.53 -6.14 -4.28
C PHE A 90 -14.57 -6.15 -5.46
N HIS A 91 -13.61 -7.07 -5.45
CA HIS A 91 -12.46 -7.03 -6.35
C HIS A 91 -12.08 -8.45 -6.80
N PRO A 92 -11.71 -8.67 -8.08
CA PRO A 92 -11.41 -10.00 -8.61
C PRO A 92 -10.10 -10.59 -8.05
N ASN A 93 -9.20 -9.76 -7.53
CA ASN A 93 -7.87 -10.18 -7.08
C ASN A 93 -7.61 -9.92 -5.58
N ILE A 94 -8.62 -9.46 -4.84
CA ILE A 94 -8.54 -9.20 -3.39
C ILE A 94 -9.77 -9.84 -2.76
N MET A 95 -9.55 -10.84 -1.92
CA MET A 95 -10.63 -11.50 -1.20
C MET A 95 -11.27 -10.54 -0.20
N THR A 96 -12.55 -10.71 0.07
CA THR A 96 -13.21 -10.02 1.18
C THR A 96 -12.58 -10.41 2.52
N PRO A 97 -12.66 -9.57 3.56
CA PRO A 97 -12.22 -9.95 4.90
C PRO A 97 -12.88 -11.25 5.39
N GLU A 98 -14.16 -11.45 5.06
CA GLU A 98 -14.93 -12.64 5.45
C GLU A 98 -14.42 -13.92 4.77
N ASP A 99 -13.89 -13.81 3.56
CA ASP A 99 -13.25 -14.93 2.84
C ASP A 99 -11.77 -15.10 3.25
N GLY A 100 -11.23 -14.25 4.11
CA GLY A 100 -9.84 -14.33 4.62
C GLY A 100 -8.89 -13.26 4.10
N GLY A 101 -9.35 -12.35 3.23
CA GLY A 101 -8.63 -11.12 2.89
C GLY A 101 -7.34 -11.28 2.06
N PHE A 102 -7.01 -12.47 1.56
CA PHE A 102 -5.78 -12.62 0.77
C PHE A 102 -5.80 -11.79 -0.52
N VAL A 103 -4.63 -11.29 -0.88
CA VAL A 103 -4.40 -10.51 -2.10
C VAL A 103 -3.58 -11.32 -3.10
N CYS A 104 -4.01 -11.35 -4.36
CA CYS A 104 -3.25 -11.97 -5.45
C CYS A 104 -2.03 -11.11 -5.82
N THR A 105 -0.95 -11.25 -5.07
CA THR A 105 0.30 -10.49 -5.29
C THR A 105 1.13 -10.97 -6.48
N LYS A 106 0.65 -11.94 -7.27
CA LYS A 106 1.28 -12.38 -8.52
C LYS A 106 1.06 -11.40 -9.68
N LEU A 107 0.08 -10.51 -9.54
CA LEU A 107 -0.24 -9.46 -10.51
C LEU A 107 0.57 -8.17 -10.28
N LEU A 108 1.39 -8.14 -9.23
CA LEU A 108 2.32 -7.05 -8.96
C LEU A 108 3.64 -7.33 -9.69
N ASP A 109 4.47 -6.29 -9.83
CA ASP A 109 5.83 -6.45 -10.32
C ASP A 109 6.58 -7.54 -9.55
N GLU A 110 7.48 -8.24 -10.26
CA GLU A 110 8.24 -9.35 -9.69
C GLU A 110 9.01 -8.91 -8.44
N TRP A 111 8.77 -9.62 -7.34
CA TRP A 111 9.47 -9.33 -6.10
C TRP A 111 10.94 -9.77 -6.21
N SER A 112 11.83 -8.85 -5.92
CA SER A 112 13.27 -9.11 -5.85
C SER A 112 13.85 -8.56 -4.55
N PHE A 113 15.07 -8.97 -4.23
CA PHE A 113 15.81 -8.45 -3.07
C PHE A 113 15.96 -6.91 -3.09
N ASN A 114 15.88 -6.28 -4.27
CA ASN A 114 15.99 -4.83 -4.43
C ASN A 114 14.66 -4.09 -4.28
N ALA A 115 13.53 -4.80 -4.24
CA ALA A 115 12.22 -4.21 -4.01
C ALA A 115 12.06 -3.75 -2.55
N ASN A 116 11.15 -2.81 -2.30
CA ASN A 116 10.89 -2.27 -0.96
C ASN A 116 9.39 -2.14 -0.65
N LEU A 117 9.05 -1.85 0.61
CA LEU A 117 7.68 -1.69 1.08
C LEU A 117 6.91 -0.59 0.32
N LEU A 118 7.57 0.50 -0.07
CA LEU A 118 6.92 1.60 -0.82
C LEU A 118 6.45 1.12 -2.19
N GLN A 119 7.33 0.49 -2.98
CA GLN A 119 6.99 -0.08 -4.28
C GLN A 119 5.90 -1.13 -4.16
N PHE A 120 5.96 -1.96 -3.13
CA PHE A 120 4.95 -2.98 -2.88
C PHE A 120 3.56 -2.39 -2.58
N ILE A 121 3.48 -1.36 -1.73
CA ILE A 121 2.23 -0.66 -1.43
C ILE A 121 1.69 0.05 -2.69
N GLN A 122 2.55 0.68 -3.49
CA GLN A 122 2.15 1.30 -4.76
C GLN A 122 1.64 0.27 -5.78
N GLY A 123 2.21 -0.94 -5.78
CA GLY A 123 1.67 -2.08 -6.53
C GLY A 123 0.25 -2.44 -6.07
N LEU A 124 0.00 -2.49 -4.76
CA LEU A 124 -1.35 -2.74 -4.21
C LEU A 124 -2.35 -1.63 -4.58
N GLU A 125 -1.93 -0.36 -4.60
CA GLU A 125 -2.78 0.76 -5.07
C GLU A 125 -3.16 0.60 -6.55
N THR A 126 -2.17 0.21 -7.36
CA THR A 126 -2.35 -0.02 -8.79
C THR A 126 -3.31 -1.18 -9.01
N LEU A 127 -3.15 -2.29 -8.27
CA LEU A 127 -4.06 -3.42 -8.33
C LEU A 127 -5.49 -3.02 -7.93
N LEU A 128 -5.65 -2.32 -6.81
CA LEU A 128 -6.95 -1.85 -6.31
C LEU A 128 -7.69 -0.99 -7.36
N SER A 129 -6.94 -0.13 -8.06
CA SER A 129 -7.48 0.79 -9.06
C SER A 129 -7.73 0.11 -10.41
N ASN A 130 -7.14 -1.07 -10.66
CA ASN A 130 -7.21 -1.79 -11.92
C ASN A 130 -7.62 -3.26 -11.70
N PRO A 131 -8.89 -3.53 -11.36
CA PRO A 131 -9.42 -4.88 -11.27
C PRO A 131 -9.12 -5.73 -12.52
N ASN A 132 -8.45 -6.87 -12.33
CA ASN A 132 -8.18 -7.81 -13.41
C ASN A 132 -9.14 -9.01 -13.33
N SER A 133 -10.18 -9.02 -14.18
CA SER A 133 -11.18 -10.09 -14.25
C SER A 133 -10.66 -11.40 -14.83
N ASP A 134 -9.60 -11.36 -15.63
CA ASP A 134 -9.07 -12.54 -16.34
C ASP A 134 -8.26 -13.44 -15.39
N ASN A 135 -7.68 -12.84 -14.35
CA ASN A 135 -6.85 -13.52 -13.36
C ASN A 135 -7.48 -13.48 -11.96
N ALA A 136 -8.75 -13.87 -11.86
CA ALA A 136 -9.46 -13.89 -10.59
C ALA A 136 -8.76 -14.81 -9.56
N TYR A 137 -8.69 -14.36 -8.30
CA TYR A 137 -8.25 -15.24 -7.21
C TYR A 137 -9.30 -16.33 -6.96
N ILE A 138 -8.86 -17.48 -6.47
CA ILE A 138 -9.72 -18.67 -6.32
C ILE A 138 -10.55 -18.53 -5.03
N SER A 139 -11.57 -17.68 -5.07
CA SER A 139 -12.58 -17.50 -4.01
C SER A 139 -13.92 -17.06 -4.61
N ASP A 140 -15.01 -17.31 -3.89
CA ASP A 140 -16.36 -16.97 -4.35
C ASP A 140 -16.55 -15.45 -4.54
N SER A 141 -16.04 -14.64 -3.60
CA SER A 141 -16.09 -13.16 -3.74
C SER A 141 -15.32 -12.67 -4.96
N CYS A 142 -14.12 -13.19 -5.20
CA CYS A 142 -13.29 -12.82 -6.34
C CYS A 142 -13.91 -13.26 -7.67
N VAL A 143 -14.44 -14.49 -7.76
CA VAL A 143 -15.12 -14.99 -8.97
C VAL A 143 -16.37 -14.18 -9.27
N LYS A 144 -17.14 -13.78 -8.25
CA LYS A 144 -18.30 -12.90 -8.40
C LYS A 144 -17.89 -11.52 -8.91
N ALA A 145 -16.82 -10.94 -8.37
CA ALA A 145 -16.28 -9.67 -8.84
C ALA A 145 -15.77 -9.75 -10.28
N ALA A 146 -15.05 -10.82 -10.65
CA ALA A 146 -14.56 -11.05 -12.00
C ALA A 146 -15.70 -11.12 -13.03
N LYS A 147 -16.77 -11.88 -12.72
CA LYS A 147 -17.99 -11.96 -13.56
C LYS A 147 -18.69 -10.62 -13.75
N TYR A 148 -18.60 -9.74 -12.74
CA TYR A 148 -19.17 -8.39 -12.82
C TYR A 148 -18.32 -7.48 -13.70
N PHE A 149 -17.01 -7.39 -13.41
CA PHE A 149 -16.11 -6.44 -14.08
C PHE A 149 -15.79 -6.82 -15.52
N SER A 150 -15.88 -8.10 -15.90
CA SER A 150 -15.76 -8.52 -17.30
C SER A 150 -16.84 -7.92 -18.21
N LYS A 151 -18.00 -7.57 -17.65
CA LYS A 151 -19.11 -6.93 -18.38
C LYS A 151 -19.18 -5.43 -18.16
N ARG A 152 -18.61 -4.95 -17.04
CA ARG A 152 -18.72 -3.56 -16.57
C ARG A 152 -17.35 -3.13 -16.05
N PRO A 153 -16.44 -2.69 -16.94
CA PRO A 153 -15.10 -2.30 -16.53
C PRO A 153 -15.14 -1.25 -15.42
N TRP A 154 -14.30 -1.42 -14.41
CA TRP A 154 -14.20 -0.48 -13.31
C TRP A 154 -13.75 0.89 -13.81
N ARG A 155 -14.47 1.94 -13.43
CA ARG A 155 -14.12 3.33 -13.71
C ARG A 155 -14.06 4.07 -12.39
N PRO A 156 -12.87 4.27 -11.80
CA PRO A 156 -12.75 4.96 -10.53
C PRO A 156 -13.25 6.40 -10.67
N PRO A 157 -13.96 6.95 -9.66
CA PRO A 157 -14.29 8.37 -9.62
C PRO A 157 -13.03 9.22 -9.73
N ALA A 158 -13.13 10.40 -10.36
CA ALA A 158 -12.00 11.32 -10.49
C ALA A 158 -11.41 11.65 -9.11
N ILE A 159 -10.11 11.34 -8.92
CA ILE A 159 -9.40 11.70 -7.71
C ILE A 159 -9.14 13.21 -7.78
N ILE A 160 -9.84 14.00 -6.95
CA ILE A 160 -9.48 15.41 -6.74
C ILE A 160 -8.15 15.40 -5.98
N ARG A 161 -7.03 15.43 -6.70
CA ARG A 161 -5.71 15.65 -6.11
C ARG A 161 -5.68 17.09 -5.61
N GLU A 162 -5.75 17.30 -4.29
CA GLU A 162 -5.27 18.55 -3.71
C GLU A 162 -3.84 18.74 -4.18
N LYS A 163 -3.61 19.78 -5.00
CA LYS A 163 -2.27 20.16 -5.43
C LYS A 163 -1.46 20.40 -4.17
N SER A 164 -0.44 19.58 -3.93
CA SER A 164 0.58 19.89 -2.94
C SER A 164 1.13 21.27 -3.29
N VAL A 165 0.82 22.26 -2.44
CA VAL A 165 1.42 23.59 -2.56
C VAL A 165 2.89 23.39 -2.22
N LEU A 166 3.72 23.18 -3.24
CA LEU A 166 5.17 23.30 -3.14
C LEU A 166 5.44 24.73 -2.63
N LYS A 167 5.66 24.87 -1.32
CA LYS A 167 6.18 26.11 -0.76
C LYS A 167 7.55 26.34 -1.40
N LYS A 168 7.63 27.31 -2.31
CA LYS A 168 8.91 27.75 -2.88
C LYS A 168 9.86 28.08 -1.72
N PRO A 169 11.12 27.61 -1.72
CA PRO A 169 12.09 28.00 -0.72
C PRO A 169 12.20 29.53 -0.68
N ARG A 170 12.02 30.14 0.51
CA ARG A 170 12.37 31.55 0.70
C ARG A 170 13.89 31.65 0.70
N VAL A 171 14.44 32.35 -0.28
CA VAL A 171 15.85 32.77 -0.25
C VAL A 171 15.98 33.77 0.90
N VAL A 172 16.73 33.40 1.94
CA VAL A 172 17.12 34.34 2.99
C VAL A 172 18.31 35.14 2.44
N SER A 173 18.09 36.41 2.10
CA SER A 173 19.20 37.31 1.78
C SER A 173 19.91 37.70 3.07
N SER A 174 21.15 37.21 3.21
CA SER A 174 22.07 37.61 4.28
C SER A 174 22.45 39.09 4.10
N HIS A 175 21.83 39.95 4.91
CA HIS A 175 22.28 41.32 5.06
C HIS A 175 23.58 41.32 5.86
N HIS A 176 24.69 41.69 5.21
CA HIS A 176 25.92 42.05 5.91
C HIS A 176 25.73 43.39 6.62
N PRO A 177 26.02 43.52 7.92
CA PRO A 177 26.05 44.82 8.58
C PRO A 177 27.32 45.55 8.12
N GLY A 178 27.13 46.67 7.40
CA GLY A 178 28.21 47.58 7.05
C GLY A 178 28.82 48.19 8.31
N HIS A 179 30.12 48.01 8.48
CA HIS A 179 30.91 48.82 9.39
C HIS A 179 31.10 50.21 8.77
N GLN A 180 30.56 51.23 9.44
CA GLN A 180 31.02 52.61 9.27
C GLN A 180 31.96 52.93 10.44
N LYS A 181 33.18 53.35 10.10
CA LYS A 181 34.01 54.23 10.92
C LYS A 181 33.83 55.65 10.39
#